data_AF-A0A9R1LQ98-F1
#
_entry.id   AF-A0A9R1LQ98-F1
#
_cell.length_a   1.000
_cell.length_b   1.000
_cell.length_c   1.000
_cell.angle_alpha   90.00
_cell.angle_beta   90.00
_cell.angle_gamma   90.00
#
_symmetry.space_group_name_H-M   'P 1'
#
loop_
_entity.id
_entity.type
_entity.pdbx_description
1 polymer ?
#
loop_
_entity_poly.entity_id
_entity_poly.type
_entity_poly.pdbx_seq_one_letter_code
_entity_poly.pdbx_strand_id
1 'polypeptide(L)'
;MSGVSSSPPQIPGDEFTEVYYGALTAPLASPNPHLLVTNGSHSYFWRFGSHSWLRACPCDGTVKQIVTFKGQVFGMDSGGMLFVMHLVPRIRVRMMGVSWGEISTRHLANLYLVACGDMLLLVGCRGSFPARGDSFEAFRLDQSTEHAKWVRVEELQNWAIFISTDKRSQPLSFMNPERWGGRSNCVYYYSHDSEHWAAFELGKPASSRNSFVFISSSNVVQPTWVVPSMFSQCGDG
;
A
#
# COMPACT_ATOMS: atom_id res chain seq x y z
N MET A 1 5.25 -18.20 -23.96
CA MET A 1 5.00 -18.65 -22.57
C MET A 1 3.50 -18.76 -22.37
N SER A 2 2.98 -19.97 -22.19
CA SER A 2 1.57 -20.20 -21.87
C SER A 2 1.33 -19.83 -20.40
N GLY A 3 0.64 -18.71 -20.16
CA GLY A 3 0.22 -18.33 -18.81
C GLY A 3 -0.80 -19.33 -18.27
N VAL A 4 -0.49 -19.99 -17.16
CA VAL A 4 -1.47 -20.79 -16.43
C VAL A 4 -2.44 -19.83 -15.75
N SER A 5 -3.66 -19.74 -16.28
CA SER A 5 -4.76 -19.05 -15.62
C SER A 5 -5.39 -20.00 -14.60
N SER A 6 -5.31 -19.66 -13.32
CA SER A 6 -6.03 -20.35 -12.25
C SER A 6 -6.95 -19.33 -11.59
N SER A 7 -8.25 -19.60 -11.66
CA SER A 7 -9.27 -18.76 -11.03
C SER A 7 -9.55 -19.28 -9.62
N PRO A 8 -9.65 -18.40 -8.61
CA PRO A 8 -10.12 -18.82 -7.30
C PRO A 8 -11.59 -19.27 -7.36
N PRO A 9 -12.04 -20.16 -6.46
CA PRO A 9 -13.46 -20.45 -6.28
C PRO A 9 -14.20 -19.19 -5.80
N GLN A 10 -15.53 -19.19 -5.87
CA GLN A 10 -16.34 -18.09 -5.35
C GLN A 10 -16.03 -17.84 -3.85
N ILE A 11 -15.90 -16.57 -3.48
CA ILE A 11 -15.62 -16.19 -2.08
C ILE A 11 -16.81 -16.63 -1.22
N PRO A 12 -16.59 -17.21 -0.02
CA PRO A 12 -17.67 -17.54 0.90
C PRO A 12 -18.42 -16.28 1.33
N GLY A 13 -19.69 -16.15 0.94
CA GLY A 13 -20.53 -14.99 1.19
C GLY A 13 -21.78 -14.99 0.30
N ASP A 14 -22.67 -14.03 0.52
CA ASP A 14 -23.81 -13.78 -0.36
C ASP A 14 -23.33 -13.17 -1.69
N GLU A 15 -24.10 -13.28 -2.78
CA GLU A 15 -23.75 -12.76 -4.11
C GLU A 15 -23.48 -11.23 -4.10
N PHE A 16 -23.99 -10.53 -3.09
CA PHE A 16 -23.79 -9.09 -2.87
C PHE A 16 -22.58 -8.74 -2.01
N THR A 17 -21.70 -9.69 -1.72
CA THR A 17 -20.50 -9.43 -0.91
C THR A 17 -19.51 -8.54 -1.66
N GLU A 18 -19.51 -7.25 -1.35
CA GLU A 18 -18.59 -6.28 -1.93
C GLU A 18 -17.15 -6.54 -1.45
N VAL A 19 -16.23 -6.70 -2.40
CA VAL A 19 -14.80 -6.83 -2.11
C VAL A 19 -14.20 -5.44 -2.01
N TYR A 20 -13.72 -5.08 -0.82
CA TYR A 20 -13.14 -3.76 -0.55
C TYR A 20 -11.65 -3.67 -0.88
N TYR A 21 -10.91 -4.77 -0.71
CA TYR A 21 -9.47 -4.81 -0.94
C TYR A 21 -9.02 -6.23 -1.27
N GLY A 22 -8.03 -6.33 -2.15
CA GLY A 22 -7.43 -7.58 -2.59
C GLY A 22 -5.94 -7.41 -2.85
N ALA A 23 -5.14 -8.37 -2.42
CA ALA A 23 -3.69 -8.31 -2.54
C ALA A 23 -3.05 -9.69 -2.53
N LEU A 24 -1.96 -9.85 -3.30
CA LEU A 24 -1.08 -10.98 -3.15
C LEU A 24 -0.15 -10.78 -1.95
N THR A 25 -0.02 -11.83 -1.14
CA THR A 25 0.89 -11.87 0.02
C THR A 25 2.34 -12.14 -0.36
N ALA A 26 2.60 -12.58 -1.60
CA ALA A 26 3.91 -12.77 -2.17
C ALA A 26 3.80 -12.83 -3.71
N PRO A 27 4.88 -12.58 -4.47
CA PRO A 27 4.90 -12.83 -5.91
C PRO A 27 4.46 -14.26 -6.25
N LEU A 28 3.79 -14.46 -7.39
CA LEU A 28 3.31 -15.78 -7.81
C LEU A 28 4.41 -16.84 -7.97
N ALA A 29 5.64 -16.41 -8.24
CA ALA A 29 6.82 -17.29 -8.30
C ALA A 29 7.32 -17.77 -6.92
N SER A 30 6.78 -17.21 -5.83
CA SER A 30 7.13 -17.62 -4.47
C SER A 30 6.54 -19.00 -4.16
N PRO A 31 7.12 -19.76 -3.22
CA PRO A 31 6.66 -21.12 -2.94
C PRO A 31 5.25 -21.21 -2.30
N ASN A 32 4.72 -20.10 -1.78
CA ASN A 32 3.43 -20.12 -1.06
C ASN A 32 2.63 -18.81 -1.18
N PRO A 33 2.28 -18.37 -2.41
CA PRO A 33 1.55 -17.14 -2.61
C PRO A 33 0.08 -17.36 -2.23
N HIS A 34 -0.43 -16.46 -1.40
CA HIS A 34 -1.86 -16.38 -1.10
C HIS A 34 -2.43 -15.09 -1.65
N LEU A 35 -3.63 -15.18 -2.23
CA LEU A 35 -4.49 -14.05 -2.47
C LEU A 35 -5.29 -13.76 -1.20
N LEU A 36 -5.06 -12.59 -0.62
CA LEU A 36 -5.87 -12.02 0.44
C LEU A 36 -7.00 -11.21 -0.20
N VAL A 37 -8.23 -11.46 0.24
CA VAL A 37 -9.39 -10.64 -0.10
C VAL A 37 -10.14 -10.29 1.18
N THR A 38 -10.59 -9.04 1.30
CA THR A 38 -11.37 -8.59 2.46
C THR A 38 -12.68 -7.94 2.04
N ASN A 39 -13.75 -8.27 2.76
CA ASN A 39 -15.10 -7.80 2.53
C ASN A 39 -15.60 -6.93 3.70
N GLY A 40 -14.80 -5.97 4.17
CA GLY A 40 -15.20 -5.04 5.24
C GLY A 40 -15.19 -5.68 6.64
N SER A 41 -15.75 -6.87 6.78
CA SER A 41 -15.94 -7.58 8.05
C SER A 41 -15.08 -8.85 8.16
N HIS A 42 -14.69 -9.47 7.04
CA HIS A 42 -13.90 -10.71 7.04
C HIS A 42 -12.76 -10.63 6.04
N SER A 43 -11.68 -11.34 6.35
CA SER A 43 -10.58 -11.56 5.41
C SER A 43 -10.45 -13.05 5.08
N TYR A 44 -10.33 -13.30 3.77
CA TYR A 44 -10.25 -14.60 3.16
C TYR A 44 -8.90 -14.76 2.47
N PHE A 45 -8.31 -15.93 2.63
CA PHE A 45 -7.03 -16.28 2.04
C PHE A 45 -7.23 -17.46 1.10
N TRP A 46 -6.88 -17.27 -0.16
CA TRP A 46 -6.82 -18.35 -1.13
C TRP A 46 -5.37 -18.65 -1.44
N ARG A 47 -4.94 -19.86 -1.10
CA ARG A 47 -3.64 -20.38 -1.56
C ARG A 47 -3.77 -20.66 -3.05
N PHE A 48 -2.80 -20.22 -3.83
CA PHE A 48 -2.80 -20.47 -5.28
C PHE A 48 -2.96 -21.97 -5.58
N GLY A 49 -3.95 -22.33 -6.41
CA GLY A 49 -4.29 -23.72 -6.75
C GLY A 49 -5.15 -24.47 -5.73
N SER A 50 -5.61 -23.81 -4.65
CA SER A 50 -6.54 -24.41 -3.69
C SER A 50 -7.99 -24.45 -4.21
N HIS A 51 -8.77 -25.42 -3.76
CA HIS A 51 -10.21 -25.52 -4.06
C HIS A 51 -11.09 -24.75 -3.08
N SER A 52 -10.50 -24.14 -2.05
CA SER A 52 -11.24 -23.44 -1.00
C SER A 52 -10.50 -22.20 -0.47
N TRP A 53 -11.29 -21.30 0.11
CA TRP A 53 -10.81 -20.14 0.86
C TRP A 53 -10.64 -20.50 2.34
N LEU A 54 -9.57 -20.00 2.94
CA LEU A 54 -9.37 -20.03 4.38
C LEU A 54 -9.82 -18.70 4.97
N ARG A 55 -10.78 -18.74 5.90
CA ARG A 55 -11.12 -17.59 6.73
C ARG A 55 -10.11 -17.51 7.86
N ALA A 56 -9.31 -16.46 7.89
CA ALA A 56 -8.24 -16.32 8.87
C ALA A 56 -8.00 -14.85 9.21
N CYS A 57 -8.96 -14.20 9.87
CA CYS A 57 -8.71 -12.89 10.47
C CYS A 57 -9.16 -12.90 11.94
N PRO A 58 -8.24 -12.66 12.89
CA PRO A 58 -8.55 -12.35 14.28
C PRO A 58 -8.62 -10.83 14.55
N CYS A 59 -8.46 -9.98 13.52
CA CYS A 59 -8.56 -8.54 13.70
C CYS A 59 -10.03 -8.15 13.71
N ASP A 60 -10.49 -7.51 14.79
CA ASP A 60 -11.83 -6.89 14.89
C ASP A 60 -12.01 -5.70 13.90
N GLY A 61 -11.08 -5.52 12.95
CA GLY A 61 -11.02 -4.41 12.01
C GLY A 61 -10.70 -4.86 10.58
N THR A 62 -11.14 -4.04 9.62
CA THR A 62 -10.91 -4.27 8.19
C THR A 62 -9.44 -4.09 7.84
N VAL A 63 -8.83 -5.11 7.23
CA VAL A 63 -7.51 -4.95 6.59
C VAL A 63 -7.60 -3.86 5.54
N LYS A 64 -6.89 -2.75 5.75
CA LYS A 64 -6.82 -1.64 4.80
C LYS A 64 -5.77 -1.92 3.72
N GLN A 65 -4.63 -2.45 4.15
CA GLN A 65 -3.49 -2.67 3.26
C GLN A 65 -2.57 -3.77 3.80
N ILE A 66 -1.90 -4.48 2.89
CA ILE A 66 -0.73 -5.32 3.21
C ILE A 66 0.49 -4.90 2.38
N VAL A 67 1.67 -5.24 2.88
CA VAL A 67 2.95 -5.11 2.17
C VAL A 67 3.87 -6.26 2.54
N THR A 68 4.63 -6.76 1.57
CA THR A 68 5.70 -7.74 1.83
C THR A 68 7.00 -6.99 2.07
N PHE A 69 7.63 -7.25 3.21
CA PHE A 69 8.88 -6.60 3.60
C PHE A 69 9.79 -7.59 4.32
N LYS A 70 11.05 -7.71 3.85
CA LYS A 70 12.06 -8.64 4.38
C LYS A 70 11.54 -10.08 4.58
N GLY A 71 10.75 -10.57 3.62
CA GLY A 71 10.19 -11.92 3.64
C GLY A 71 9.01 -12.13 4.59
N GLN A 72 8.52 -11.08 5.25
CA GLN A 72 7.34 -11.10 6.11
C GLN A 72 6.22 -10.27 5.49
N VAL A 73 4.97 -10.63 5.79
CA VAL A 73 3.80 -9.88 5.35
C VAL A 73 3.32 -9.03 6.49
N PHE A 74 3.44 -7.72 6.32
CA PHE A 74 2.90 -6.73 7.22
C PHE A 74 1.56 -6.26 6.69
N GLY A 75 0.68 -5.82 7.57
CA GLY A 75 -0.50 -5.09 7.16
C GLY A 75 -0.95 -4.11 8.20
N MET A 76 -1.90 -3.30 7.78
CA MET A 76 -2.43 -2.17 8.53
C MET A 76 -3.95 -2.14 8.38
N ASP A 77 -4.64 -1.83 9.47
CA ASP A 77 -6.08 -1.59 9.46
C ASP A 77 -6.43 -0.14 9.08
N SER A 78 -7.71 0.21 9.12
CA SER A 78 -8.18 1.57 8.83
C SER A 78 -7.72 2.62 9.86
N GLY A 79 -7.45 2.20 11.10
CA GLY A 79 -6.98 3.05 12.20
C GLY A 79 -5.46 3.26 12.23
N GLY A 80 -4.70 2.58 11.37
CA GLY A 80 -3.24 2.66 11.34
C GLY A 80 -2.55 1.66 12.26
N MET A 81 -3.27 0.69 12.82
CA MET A 81 -2.69 -0.36 13.66
C MET A 81 -1.94 -1.37 12.79
N LEU A 82 -0.68 -1.62 13.12
CA LEU A 82 0.18 -2.55 12.39
C LEU A 82 -0.03 -3.99 12.90
N PHE A 83 -0.01 -4.95 11.97
CA PHE A 83 0.01 -6.38 12.29
C PHE A 83 0.96 -7.13 11.34
N VAL A 84 1.38 -8.32 11.76
CA VAL A 84 2.18 -9.25 10.96
C VAL A 84 1.39 -10.52 10.70
N MET A 85 1.47 -11.01 9.47
CA MET A 85 0.85 -12.25 9.04
C MET A 85 1.91 -13.34 8.86
N HIS A 86 1.73 -14.45 9.56
CA HIS A 86 2.47 -15.70 9.34
C HIS A 86 1.58 -16.66 8.56
N LEU A 87 1.99 -17.03 7.34
CA LEU A 87 1.17 -17.88 6.46
C LEU A 87 1.39 -19.38 6.66
N VAL A 88 2.49 -19.78 7.31
CA VAL A 88 2.92 -21.18 7.48
C VAL A 88 3.24 -21.44 8.96
N PRO A 89 2.92 -22.63 9.52
CA PRO A 89 2.18 -23.76 8.92
C PRO A 89 0.66 -23.54 8.87
N ARG A 90 0.16 -22.51 9.56
CA ARG A 90 -1.23 -22.04 9.51
C ARG A 90 -1.22 -20.52 9.47
N ILE A 91 -2.24 -19.93 8.86
CA ILE A 91 -2.40 -18.48 8.81
C ILE A 91 -2.64 -17.96 10.22
N ARG A 92 -1.76 -17.07 10.70
CA ARG A 92 -1.85 -16.39 11.98
C ARG A 92 -1.57 -14.91 11.78
N VAL A 93 -2.43 -14.07 12.33
CA VAL A 93 -2.23 -12.62 12.33
C VAL A 93 -1.92 -12.20 13.77
N ARG A 94 -0.87 -11.40 13.95
CA ARG A 94 -0.47 -10.87 15.25
C ARG A 94 -0.41 -9.36 15.18
N MET A 95 -1.21 -8.70 16.01
CA MET A 95 -1.10 -7.26 16.21
C MET A 95 0.28 -6.92 16.76
N MET A 96 0.86 -5.83 16.26
CA MET A 96 2.11 -5.30 16.74
C MET A 96 1.84 -4.07 17.61
N GLY A 97 2.31 -4.11 18.85
CA GLY A 97 2.40 -2.93 19.69
C GLY A 97 3.50 -2.02 19.16
N VAL A 98 3.14 -1.04 18.32
CA VAL A 98 4.06 -0.03 17.82
C VAL A 98 3.75 1.29 18.51
N SER A 99 4.72 1.78 19.27
CA SER A 99 4.58 3.08 19.94
C SER A 99 4.80 4.22 18.96
N TRP A 100 4.04 5.29 19.11
CA TRP A 100 4.28 6.54 18.40
C TRP A 100 5.31 7.44 19.10
N GLY A 101 5.81 7.03 20.26
CA GLY A 101 6.70 7.86 21.08
C GLY A 101 6.07 9.21 21.39
N GLU A 102 6.80 10.28 21.09
CA GLU A 102 6.33 11.68 21.23
C GLU A 102 5.60 12.21 19.98
N ILE A 103 5.45 11.37 18.95
CA ILE A 103 4.86 11.77 17.67
C ILE A 103 3.34 11.70 17.76
N SER A 104 2.66 12.82 17.54
CA SER A 104 1.21 12.83 17.30
C SER A 104 0.95 12.56 15.83
N THR A 105 0.05 11.63 15.52
CA THR A 105 -0.42 11.38 14.14
C THR A 105 -1.87 11.76 13.93
N ARG A 106 -2.49 12.44 14.90
CA ARG A 106 -3.89 12.89 14.81
C ARG A 106 -4.13 13.85 13.65
N HIS A 107 -3.08 14.52 13.18
CA HIS A 107 -3.14 15.41 12.02
C HIS A 107 -2.95 14.67 10.69
N LEU A 108 -2.62 13.38 10.70
CA LEU A 108 -2.41 12.61 9.48
C LEU A 108 -3.69 11.92 9.05
N ALA A 109 -4.06 12.16 7.81
CA ALA A 109 -5.09 11.45 7.09
C ALA A 109 -4.48 10.51 6.05
N ASN A 110 -5.27 9.53 5.60
CA ASN A 110 -4.91 8.61 4.53
C ASN A 110 -3.54 7.94 4.75
N LEU A 111 -3.41 7.14 5.81
CA LEU A 111 -2.17 6.41 6.06
C LEU A 111 -1.94 5.32 5.01
N TYR A 112 -0.70 5.19 4.54
CA TYR A 112 -0.24 4.17 3.59
C TYR A 112 1.02 3.47 4.13
N LEU A 113 1.04 2.15 4.04
CA LEU A 113 2.18 1.34 4.44
C LEU A 113 3.05 1.02 3.21
N VAL A 114 4.34 1.31 3.23
CA VAL A 114 5.21 1.22 2.04
C VAL A 114 6.52 0.53 2.38
N ALA A 115 6.90 -0.49 1.62
CA ALA A 115 8.26 -1.03 1.66
C ALA A 115 9.15 -0.13 0.79
N CYS A 116 10.19 0.47 1.37
CA CYS A 116 11.11 1.39 0.72
C CYS A 116 12.55 1.02 1.04
N GLY A 117 13.21 0.34 0.10
CA GLY A 117 14.55 -0.22 0.33
C GLY A 117 14.57 -1.16 1.54
N ASP A 118 15.37 -0.81 2.55
CA ASP A 118 15.51 -1.53 3.81
C ASP A 118 14.61 -1.00 4.94
N MET A 119 13.73 -0.04 4.63
CA MET A 119 12.78 0.59 5.55
C MET A 119 11.35 0.14 5.27
N LEU A 120 10.58 -0.08 6.34
CA LEU A 120 9.13 -0.15 6.28
C LEU A 120 8.60 1.21 6.73
N LEU A 121 7.95 1.92 5.81
CA LEU A 121 7.47 3.28 6.01
C LEU A 121 5.96 3.31 6.21
N LEU A 122 5.52 4.21 7.07
CA LEU A 122 4.16 4.67 7.15
C LEU A 122 4.12 6.11 6.65
N VAL A 123 3.33 6.36 5.62
CA VAL A 123 3.23 7.66 4.94
C VAL A 123 1.82 8.19 5.12
N GLY A 124 1.69 9.45 5.56
CA GLY A 124 0.40 10.12 5.74
C GLY A 124 0.45 11.55 5.21
N CYS A 125 -0.72 12.10 4.89
CA CYS A 125 -0.86 13.50 4.50
C CYS A 125 -1.43 14.31 5.66
N ARG A 126 -0.97 15.55 5.88
CA ARG A 126 -1.55 16.44 6.92
C ARG A 126 -3.01 16.84 6.64
N GLY A 127 -3.48 16.66 5.41
CA GLY A 127 -4.86 16.92 4.97
C GLY A 127 -5.52 15.67 4.38
N SER A 128 -6.83 15.54 4.57
CA SER A 128 -7.64 14.43 4.01
C SER A 128 -7.69 14.43 2.48
N PHE A 129 -7.45 15.58 1.86
CA PHE A 129 -7.41 15.74 0.42
C PHE A 129 -6.14 16.55 0.12
N PRO A 130 -5.04 15.91 -0.32
CA PRO A 130 -3.77 16.61 -0.52
C PRO A 130 -3.95 17.79 -1.47
N ALA A 131 -3.97 18.99 -0.90
CA ALA A 131 -4.19 20.24 -1.60
C ALA A 131 -3.01 21.17 -1.40
N ARG A 132 -3.14 22.39 -1.95
CA ARG A 132 -2.14 23.44 -1.79
C ARG A 132 -1.98 23.78 -0.30
N GLY A 133 -0.77 23.63 0.22
CA GLY A 133 -0.46 23.84 1.64
C GLY A 133 -0.35 22.55 2.46
N ASP A 134 -0.84 21.42 1.96
CA ASP A 134 -0.63 20.12 2.60
C ASP A 134 0.74 19.54 2.29
N SER A 135 1.24 18.73 3.22
CA SER A 135 2.49 18.00 3.07
C SER A 135 2.31 16.53 3.46
N PHE A 136 3.18 15.70 2.89
CA PHE A 136 3.32 14.31 3.31
C PHE A 136 4.40 14.18 4.38
N GLU A 137 4.13 13.32 5.35
CA GLU A 137 5.07 12.90 6.39
C GLU A 137 5.29 11.40 6.29
N ALA A 138 6.51 10.94 6.56
CA ALA A 138 6.86 9.54 6.56
C ALA A 138 7.50 9.14 7.90
N PHE A 139 7.21 7.93 8.35
CA PHE A 139 7.73 7.36 9.57
C PHE A 139 8.26 5.96 9.27
N ARG A 140 9.50 5.67 9.64
CA ARG A 140 10.07 4.33 9.54
C ARG A 140 9.76 3.52 10.78
N LEU A 141 9.48 2.24 10.58
CA LEU A 141 9.38 1.29 11.68
C LEU A 141 10.79 1.01 12.21
N ASP A 142 11.00 1.31 13.49
CA ASP A 142 12.22 0.97 14.22
C ASP A 142 11.92 -0.18 15.18
N GLN A 143 12.64 -1.29 14.98
CA GLN A 143 12.54 -2.51 15.78
C GLN A 143 13.84 -2.81 16.53
N SER A 144 14.76 -1.84 16.62
CA SER A 144 16.04 -2.01 17.32
C SER A 144 15.90 -2.04 18.84
N THR A 145 14.80 -1.48 19.37
CA THR A 145 14.46 -1.48 20.80
C THR A 145 13.49 -2.59 21.15
N GLU A 146 13.34 -2.90 22.45
CA GLU A 146 12.40 -3.91 22.95
C GLU A 146 10.95 -3.68 22.47
N HIS A 147 10.54 -2.41 22.41
CA HIS A 147 9.26 -2.01 21.84
C HIS A 147 9.48 -1.38 20.46
N ALA A 148 8.73 -1.86 19.46
CA ALA A 148 8.75 -1.25 18.14
C ALA A 148 8.19 0.18 18.22
N LYS A 149 8.76 1.09 17.44
CA LYS A 149 8.32 2.48 17.41
C LYS A 149 8.35 3.06 16.01
N TRP A 150 7.48 4.02 15.76
CA TRP A 150 7.56 4.86 14.57
C TRP A 150 8.56 5.99 14.79
N VAL A 151 9.49 6.16 13.86
CA VAL A 151 10.50 7.24 13.88
C VAL A 151 10.32 8.08 12.63
N ARG A 152 10.18 9.40 12.80
CA ARG A 152 10.03 10.33 11.66
C ARG A 152 11.23 10.24 10.72
N VAL A 153 10.95 10.28 9.43
CA VAL A 153 11.93 10.37 8.35
C VAL A 153 11.88 11.78 7.79
N GLU A 154 12.99 12.51 7.86
CA GLU A 154 13.07 13.87 7.31
C GLU A 154 13.35 13.88 5.80
N GLU A 155 14.01 12.85 5.28
CA GLU A 155 14.33 12.74 3.85
C GLU A 155 14.31 11.27 3.39
N LEU A 156 13.71 11.00 2.23
CA LEU A 156 13.73 9.68 1.58
C LEU A 156 15.02 9.44 0.77
N GLN A 157 15.95 10.40 0.78
CA GLN A 157 17.16 10.38 -0.05
C GLN A 157 16.80 10.20 -1.53
N ASN A 158 17.46 9.28 -2.23
CA ASN A 158 17.26 8.98 -3.65
C ASN A 158 16.00 8.15 -3.97
N TRP A 159 15.06 8.03 -3.03
CA TRP A 159 13.82 7.29 -3.22
C TRP A 159 12.65 8.23 -3.52
N ALA A 160 11.70 7.72 -4.28
CA ALA A 160 10.36 8.28 -4.45
C ALA A 160 9.30 7.25 -4.05
N ILE A 161 8.18 7.72 -3.52
CA ILE A 161 7.03 6.90 -3.12
C ILE A 161 5.84 7.23 -4.03
N PHE A 162 5.09 6.22 -4.46
CA PHE A 162 3.91 6.36 -5.30
C PHE A 162 2.69 5.88 -4.54
N ILE A 163 1.68 6.75 -4.43
CA ILE A 163 0.44 6.51 -3.69
C ILE A 163 -0.75 6.89 -4.56
N SER A 164 -1.83 6.11 -4.48
CA SER A 164 -3.07 6.42 -5.17
C SER A 164 -4.26 6.43 -4.21
N THR A 165 -5.26 7.27 -4.51
CA THR A 165 -6.59 7.19 -3.86
C THR A 165 -7.36 5.93 -4.23
N ASP A 166 -7.00 5.26 -5.32
CA ASP A 166 -7.58 3.99 -5.69
C ASP A 166 -7.11 2.90 -4.73
N LYS A 167 -8.02 2.43 -3.88
CA LYS A 167 -7.78 1.40 -2.86
C LYS A 167 -7.24 0.08 -3.44
N ARG A 168 -7.38 -0.13 -4.75
CA ARG A 168 -6.87 -1.30 -5.46
C ARG A 168 -5.37 -1.18 -5.78
N SER A 169 -4.84 0.03 -5.79
CA SER A 169 -3.43 0.30 -6.07
C SER A 169 -2.61 0.19 -4.79
N GLN A 170 -1.59 -0.66 -4.81
CA GLN A 170 -0.63 -0.72 -3.72
C GLN A 170 0.37 0.42 -3.84
N PRO A 171 0.71 1.10 -2.73
CA PRO A 171 1.85 1.99 -2.66
C PRO A 171 3.14 1.31 -3.10
N LEU A 172 3.95 2.03 -3.88
CA LEU A 172 5.24 1.55 -4.36
C LEU A 172 6.34 2.53 -3.99
N SER A 173 7.57 2.04 -3.97
CA SER A 173 8.77 2.86 -3.87
C SER A 173 9.68 2.62 -5.07
N PHE A 174 10.42 3.65 -5.48
CA PHE A 174 11.36 3.58 -6.58
C PHE A 174 12.64 4.34 -6.25
N MET A 175 13.79 3.71 -6.52
CA MET A 175 15.10 4.30 -6.28
C MET A 175 15.63 4.97 -7.55
N ASN A 176 16.21 6.16 -7.43
CA ASN A 176 16.75 6.99 -8.50
C ASN A 176 15.69 7.35 -9.57
N PRO A 177 14.59 8.02 -9.18
CA PRO A 177 13.55 8.46 -10.11
C PRO A 177 14.04 9.39 -11.23
N GLU A 178 15.20 10.02 -11.07
CA GLU A 178 15.86 10.86 -12.07
C GLU A 178 16.11 10.11 -13.39
N ARG A 179 16.24 8.77 -13.34
CA ARG A 179 16.42 7.91 -14.53
C ARG A 179 15.29 8.03 -15.55
N TRP A 180 14.12 8.48 -15.12
CA TRP A 180 12.97 8.72 -15.96
C TRP A 180 12.49 10.19 -15.91
N GLY A 181 13.34 11.11 -15.44
CA GLY A 181 13.01 12.53 -15.28
C GLY A 181 12.18 12.86 -14.03
N GLY A 182 12.04 11.91 -13.10
CA GLY A 182 11.42 12.12 -11.80
C GLY A 182 12.33 12.82 -10.79
N ARG A 183 11.81 13.01 -9.58
CA ARG A 183 12.46 13.70 -8.46
C ARG A 183 12.55 12.77 -7.26
N SER A 184 13.75 12.64 -6.70
CA SER A 184 13.99 12.02 -5.40
C SER A 184 13.35 12.81 -4.27
N ASN A 185 13.29 12.19 -3.08
CA ASN A 185 12.67 12.75 -1.89
C ASN A 185 11.21 13.21 -2.09
N CYS A 186 10.48 12.53 -2.97
CA CYS A 186 9.11 12.92 -3.33
C CYS A 186 8.10 11.79 -3.08
N VAL A 187 6.90 12.20 -2.68
CA VAL A 187 5.68 11.40 -2.75
C VAL A 187 4.90 11.83 -3.98
N TYR A 188 4.81 10.93 -4.95
CA TYR A 188 3.94 11.03 -6.12
C TYR A 188 2.56 10.52 -5.72
N TYR A 189 1.57 11.40 -5.82
CA TYR A 189 0.21 11.12 -5.44
C TYR A 189 -0.71 11.21 -6.65
N TYR A 190 -1.50 10.16 -6.87
CA TYR A 190 -2.48 10.09 -7.95
C TYR A 190 -3.90 9.99 -7.39
N SER A 191 -4.79 10.83 -7.89
CA SER A 191 -6.22 10.67 -7.69
C SER A 191 -6.92 10.34 -8.98
N HIS A 192 -7.98 9.52 -8.91
CA HIS A 192 -8.84 9.24 -10.05
C HIS A 192 -9.42 10.53 -10.70
N ASP A 193 -9.63 11.58 -9.92
CA ASP A 193 -10.13 12.86 -10.44
C ASP A 193 -9.04 13.78 -11.01
N SER A 194 -7.77 13.37 -10.91
CA SER A 194 -6.63 14.11 -11.49
C SER A 194 -6.08 13.36 -12.70
N GLU A 195 -5.93 14.04 -13.82
CA GLU A 195 -5.32 13.45 -15.03
C GLU A 195 -3.81 13.20 -14.89
N HIS A 196 -3.18 13.72 -13.82
CA HIS A 196 -1.73 13.71 -13.63
C HIS A 196 -1.32 13.40 -12.19
N TRP A 197 -0.14 12.79 -12.05
CA TRP A 197 0.52 12.62 -10.75
C TRP A 197 0.96 13.98 -10.20
N ALA A 198 0.66 14.25 -8.93
CA ALA A 198 1.19 15.39 -8.21
C ALA A 198 2.41 14.96 -7.38
N ALA A 199 3.53 15.66 -7.53
CA ALA A 199 4.75 15.40 -6.78
C ALA A 199 4.84 16.33 -5.56
N PHE A 200 4.91 15.74 -4.38
CA PHE A 200 5.07 16.44 -3.10
C PHE A 200 6.47 16.11 -2.56
N GLU A 201 7.29 17.11 -2.34
CA GLU A 201 8.55 16.89 -1.64
C GLU A 201 8.25 16.59 -0.17
N LEU A 202 8.90 15.57 0.40
CA LEU A 202 8.58 15.11 1.75
C LEU A 202 8.74 16.26 2.77
N GLY A 203 7.74 16.40 3.65
CA GLY A 203 7.73 17.43 4.70
C GLY A 203 7.50 18.86 4.20
N LYS A 204 7.48 19.10 2.88
CA LYS A 204 7.22 20.42 2.30
C LYS A 204 5.77 20.54 1.81
N PRO A 205 5.14 21.71 1.97
CA PRO A 205 3.82 21.93 1.43
C PRO A 205 3.85 21.89 -0.11
N ALA A 206 2.76 21.43 -0.71
CA ALA A 206 2.61 21.42 -2.16
C ALA A 206 2.82 22.83 -2.76
N SER A 207 3.81 22.98 -3.62
CA SER A 207 4.16 24.26 -4.25
C SER A 207 3.31 24.57 -5.49
N SER A 208 2.74 23.55 -6.13
CA SER A 208 2.03 23.68 -7.39
C SER A 208 0.60 24.23 -7.22
N ARG A 209 0.17 25.12 -8.13
CA ARG A 209 -1.20 25.65 -8.17
C ARG A 209 -2.24 24.67 -8.72
N ASN A 210 -1.81 23.55 -9.32
CA ASN A 210 -2.69 22.60 -10.03
C ASN A 210 -2.93 21.27 -9.29
N SER A 211 -2.35 21.06 -8.11
CA SER A 211 -2.61 19.87 -7.30
C SER A 211 -3.86 20.07 -6.45
N PHE A 212 -5.01 20.20 -7.10
CA PHE A 212 -6.31 20.02 -6.45
C PHE A 212 -6.77 18.60 -6.75
N VAL A 213 -6.57 17.72 -5.78
CA VAL A 213 -7.17 16.40 -5.82
C VAL A 213 -8.58 16.51 -5.26
N PHE A 214 -9.58 16.46 -6.14
CA PHE A 214 -10.92 16.08 -5.75
C PHE A 214 -10.98 14.56 -5.53
N ILE A 215 -11.90 14.13 -4.65
CA ILE A 215 -12.31 12.74 -4.55
C ILE A 215 -13.82 12.70 -4.79
N SER A 216 -14.21 12.26 -5.97
CA SER A 216 -15.55 11.83 -6.33
C SER A 216 -15.60 10.32 -6.15
N SER A 217 -16.61 9.85 -5.42
CA SER A 217 -16.89 8.42 -5.30
C SER A 217 -17.53 7.93 -6.59
N SER A 218 -16.70 7.69 -7.60
CA SER A 218 -17.11 6.98 -8.82
C SER A 218 -17.18 5.48 -8.54
N ASN A 219 -18.32 4.86 -8.84
CA ASN A 219 -18.55 3.41 -8.74
C ASN A 219 -18.04 2.64 -9.99
N VAL A 220 -17.32 3.29 -10.90
CA VAL A 220 -16.91 2.67 -12.18
C VAL A 220 -15.44 2.26 -12.10
N VAL A 221 -15.23 0.95 -12.22
CA VAL A 221 -14.00 0.21 -11.96
C VAL A 221 -13.20 0.05 -13.26
N GLN A 222 -11.96 0.53 -13.32
CA GLN A 222 -11.00 0.13 -14.37
C GLN A 222 -9.72 -0.45 -13.75
N PRO A 223 -9.26 -1.64 -14.14
CA PRO A 223 -8.02 -2.21 -13.59
C PRO A 223 -6.82 -1.40 -14.09
N THR A 224 -6.24 -0.57 -13.22
CA THR A 224 -5.10 0.27 -13.59
C THR A 224 -3.79 -0.41 -13.20
N TRP A 225 -3.23 -1.22 -14.10
CA TRP A 225 -1.79 -1.47 -14.09
C TRP A 225 -1.15 -0.36 -14.90
N VAL A 226 -0.78 0.76 -14.25
CA VAL A 226 0.14 1.70 -14.91
C VAL A 226 1.54 1.10 -14.81
N VAL A 227 1.90 0.30 -15.81
CA VAL A 227 3.31 0.22 -16.20
C VAL A 227 3.59 1.57 -16.85
N PRO A 228 4.53 2.39 -16.36
CA PRO A 228 4.95 3.57 -17.09
C PRO A 228 5.29 3.12 -18.51
N SER A 229 4.60 3.68 -19.51
CA SER A 229 4.80 3.39 -20.94
C SER A 229 6.21 3.72 -21.45
N MET A 230 7.13 4.08 -20.55
CA MET A 230 8.54 4.35 -20.83
C MET A 230 9.42 3.10 -20.75
N PHE A 231 8.86 1.92 -20.46
CA PHE A 231 9.60 0.64 -20.50
C PHE A 231 9.48 -0.14 -21.82
N SER A 232 8.77 0.38 -22.84
CA SER A 232 8.54 -0.31 -24.11
C SER A 232 9.29 0.26 -25.32
N GLN A 233 10.37 1.03 -25.12
CA GLN A 233 11.28 1.34 -26.22
C GLN A 233 12.66 0.75 -25.95
N CYS A 234 12.77 -0.56 -26.18
CA CYS A 234 14.03 -1.18 -26.54
C CYS A 234 13.75 -2.28 -27.57
N GLY A 235 14.21 -2.07 -28.79
CA GLY A 235 14.20 -3.05 -29.87
C GLY A 235 13.53 -2.56 -31.14
N ASP A 236 14.28 -1.82 -31.96
CA ASP A 236 14.43 -2.13 -33.40
C ASP A 236 15.72 -1.46 -33.86
N GLY A 237 16.78 -2.26 -33.89
CA GLY A 237 18.05 -2.02 -34.56
C GLY A 237 18.47 -3.33 -35.22
#